data_AF-A0A929HC83-F1
#
_entry.id   AF-A0A929HC83-F1
#
_cell.length_a   1.000
_cell.length_b   1.000
_cell.length_c   1.000
_cell.angle_alpha   90.00
_cell.angle_beta   90.00
_cell.angle_gamma   90.00
#
_symmetry.space_group_name_H-M   'P 1'
#
loop_
_entity.id
_entity.type
_entity.pdbx_description
1 polymer ?
#
loop_
_entity_poly.entity_id
_entity_poly.type
_entity_poly.pdbx_seq_one_letter_code
_entity_poly.pdbx_strand_id
1 'polypeptide(L)'
;MEFLTKIVDFINSTQVLDQFREVDAVGLFTNPWFLVPFIGMLGYMLYKQDFKEIIVIFIGLLLWHISGTEYMATLIIGDEIQLGKVLPVVFGAACLLGVVIYMYFGRSD
;
A
#
# COMPACT_ATOMS: atom_id res chain seq x y z
N MET A 1 -0.26 17.68 -23.32
CA MET A 1 0.17 16.28 -23.55
C MET A 1 1.66 16.11 -23.26
N GLU A 2 2.57 16.89 -23.86
CA GLU A 2 4.04 16.77 -23.63
C GLU A 2 4.50 16.81 -22.17
N PHE A 3 3.88 17.63 -21.32
CA PHE A 3 4.24 17.71 -19.90
C PHE A 3 3.98 16.39 -19.15
N LEU A 4 2.85 15.75 -19.42
CA LEU A 4 2.54 14.43 -18.86
C LEU A 4 3.46 13.36 -19.45
N THR A 5 3.80 13.45 -20.73
CA THR A 5 4.76 12.54 -21.38
C THR A 5 6.14 12.63 -20.72
N LYS A 6 6.65 13.83 -20.43
CA LYS A 6 7.93 14.02 -19.73
C LYS A 6 7.92 13.48 -18.30
N ILE A 7 6.81 13.59 -17.59
CA ILE A 7 6.66 12.99 -16.25
C ILE A 7 6.68 11.47 -16.35
N VAL A 8 5.94 10.89 -17.30
CA VAL A 8 5.92 9.44 -17.54
C VAL A 8 7.31 8.95 -17.96
N ASP A 9 8.00 9.65 -18.86
CA ASP A 9 9.36 9.31 -19.29
C ASP A 9 10.38 9.43 -18.14
N PHE A 10 10.23 10.44 -17.27
CA PHE A 10 11.06 10.57 -16.07
C PHE A 10 10.83 9.37 -15.13
N ILE A 11 9.58 9.03 -14.84
CA ILE A 11 9.25 7.87 -14.00
C ILE A 11 9.78 6.57 -14.62
N ASN A 12 9.61 6.37 -15.93
CA ASN A 12 10.13 5.22 -16.65
C ASN A 12 11.66 5.15 -16.61
N SER A 13 12.35 6.29 -16.70
CA SER A 13 13.83 6.35 -16.64
C SER A 13 14.40 5.97 -15.28
N THR A 14 13.63 6.15 -14.20
CA THR A 14 14.06 5.76 -12.85
C THR A 14 13.98 4.26 -12.59
N GLN A 15 13.32 3.48 -13.46
CA GLN A 15 13.01 2.05 -13.26
C GLN A 15 12.28 1.75 -11.94
N VAL A 16 11.77 2.76 -11.26
CA VAL A 16 11.10 2.63 -9.95
C VAL A 16 9.84 1.79 -10.07
N LEU A 17 9.10 1.91 -11.19
CA LEU A 17 7.94 1.06 -11.48
C LEU A 17 8.31 -0.42 -11.56
N ASP A 18 9.42 -0.74 -12.21
CA ASP A 18 9.92 -2.11 -12.33
C ASP A 18 10.43 -2.62 -10.97
N GLN A 19 11.09 -1.77 -10.18
CA GLN A 19 11.50 -2.08 -8.81
C GLN A 19 10.31 -2.44 -7.91
N PHE A 20 9.14 -1.81 -8.10
CA PHE A 20 7.91 -2.16 -7.38
C PHE A 20 7.25 -3.44 -7.88
N ARG A 21 7.35 -3.76 -9.18
CA ARG A 21 6.81 -5.01 -9.75
C ARG A 21 7.64 -6.22 -9.36
N GLU A 22 8.95 -6.07 -9.31
CA GLU A 22 9.91 -7.14 -9.01
C GLU A 22 10.30 -7.17 -7.53
N VAL A 23 9.63 -6.36 -6.69
CA VAL A 23 9.98 -6.25 -5.28
C VAL A 23 9.78 -7.62 -4.62
N ASP A 24 10.88 -8.22 -4.18
CA ASP A 24 10.83 -9.41 -3.37
C ASP A 24 10.38 -9.00 -1.96
N ALA A 25 9.07 -9.06 -1.72
CA ALA A 25 8.47 -8.70 -0.44
C ALA A 25 9.07 -9.52 0.71
N VAL A 26 9.43 -10.79 0.47
CA VAL A 26 10.08 -11.66 1.46
C VAL A 26 11.56 -11.25 1.62
N GLY A 27 12.23 -10.92 0.52
CA GLY A 27 13.57 -10.35 0.48
C GLY A 27 13.71 -9.03 1.27
N LEU A 28 12.66 -8.20 1.27
CA LEU A 28 12.65 -6.92 1.98
C LEU A 28 12.76 -7.10 3.50
N PHE A 29 11.95 -8.02 4.06
CA PHE A 29 11.94 -8.29 5.51
C PHE A 29 13.06 -9.24 5.97
N THR A 30 13.79 -9.84 5.05
CA THR A 30 15.03 -10.59 5.34
C THR A 30 16.29 -9.75 5.15
N ASN A 31 16.18 -8.58 4.51
CA ASN A 31 17.27 -7.63 4.36
C ASN A 31 17.49 -6.81 5.65
N PRO A 32 18.65 -6.95 6.33
CA PRO A 32 18.92 -6.23 7.57
C PRO A 32 18.91 -4.70 7.41
N TRP A 33 19.28 -4.20 6.23
CA TRP A 33 19.30 -2.76 5.95
C TRP A 33 17.92 -2.13 5.88
N PHE A 34 16.88 -2.93 5.59
CA PHE A 34 15.50 -2.50 5.71
C PHE A 34 14.93 -2.82 7.09
N LEU A 35 15.16 -4.05 7.57
CA LEU A 35 14.54 -4.57 8.79
C LEU A 35 14.94 -3.78 10.04
N VAL A 36 16.23 -3.44 10.18
CA VAL A 36 16.74 -2.71 11.35
C VAL A 36 16.12 -1.31 11.48
N PRO A 37 16.17 -0.43 10.46
CA PRO A 37 15.52 0.88 10.57
C PRO A 37 13.99 0.77 10.67
N PHE A 38 13.37 -0.22 10.01
CA PHE A 38 11.93 -0.46 10.10
C PHE A 38 11.49 -0.83 11.52
N ILE A 39 12.18 -1.78 12.16
CA ILE A 39 11.93 -2.15 13.57
C ILE A 39 12.26 -0.99 14.50
N GLY A 40 13.34 -0.24 14.24
CA GLY A 40 13.69 0.95 15.01
C GLY A 40 12.60 2.02 14.98
N MET A 41 12.04 2.28 13.80
CA MET A 41 10.90 3.20 13.62
C MET A 41 9.66 2.71 14.36
N LEU A 42 9.28 1.43 14.20
CA LEU A 42 8.13 0.86 14.90
C LEU A 42 8.32 0.89 16.43
N GLY A 43 9.52 0.54 16.92
CA GLY A 43 9.87 0.59 18.33
C GLY A 43 9.81 2.01 18.90
N TYR A 44 10.27 3.00 18.13
CA TYR A 44 10.17 4.41 18.51
C TYR A 44 8.71 4.90 18.60
N MET A 45 7.88 4.53 17.63
CA MET A 45 6.45 4.84 17.64
C MET A 45 5.73 4.14 18.79
N LEU A 46 6.08 2.89 19.10
CA LEU A 46 5.55 2.15 20.25
C LEU A 46 5.93 2.84 21.57
N TYR A 47 7.18 3.28 21.70
CA TYR A 47 7.64 4.03 22.87
C TYR A 47 6.85 5.33 23.07
N LYS A 48 6.51 6.03 21.98
CA LYS A 48 5.68 7.24 22.01
C LYS A 48 4.19 7.00 22.17
N GLN A 49 3.74 5.74 22.13
CA GLN A 49 2.32 5.38 22.11
C GLN A 49 1.58 5.92 20.86
N ASP A 50 2.29 6.08 19.74
CA ASP A 50 1.75 6.54 18.45
C ASP A 50 1.00 5.41 17.72
N PHE A 51 0.07 4.75 18.42
CA PHE A 51 -0.64 3.55 17.93
C PHE A 51 -1.42 3.81 16.63
N LYS A 52 -1.93 5.04 16.44
CA LYS A 52 -2.63 5.43 15.21
C LYS A 52 -1.73 5.26 13.99
N GLU A 53 -0.50 5.76 14.06
CA GLU A 53 0.46 5.70 12.97
C GLU A 53 0.92 4.27 12.69
N ILE A 54 1.12 3.48 13.76
CA ILE A 54 1.45 2.06 13.64
C ILE A 54 0.34 1.31 12.88
N ILE A 55 -0.92 1.53 13.26
CA ILE A 55 -2.07 0.89 12.61
C ILE A 55 -2.13 1.27 11.11
N VAL A 56 -1.87 2.53 10.76
CA VAL A 56 -1.84 2.98 9.37
C VAL A 56 -0.73 2.30 8.57
N ILE A 57 0.46 2.15 9.15
CA ILE A 57 1.57 1.42 8.51
C ILE A 57 1.16 -0.03 8.23
N PHE A 58 0.56 -0.72 9.20
CA PHE A 58 0.09 -2.09 9.02
C PHE A 58 -1.02 -2.20 7.96
N ILE A 59 -1.94 -1.23 7.92
CA ILE A 59 -2.96 -1.13 6.87
C ILE A 59 -2.29 -0.99 5.50
N GLY A 60 -1.27 -0.13 5.37
CA GLY A 60 -0.52 0.05 4.13
C GLY A 60 0.16 -1.25 3.66
N LEU A 61 0.82 -1.96 4.58
CA LEU A 61 1.43 -3.27 4.29
C LEU A 61 0.40 -4.32 3.87
N LEU A 62 -0.76 -4.33 4.52
CA LEU A 62 -1.86 -5.25 4.19
C LEU A 62 -2.46 -4.96 2.81
N LEU A 63 -2.70 -3.68 2.48
CA LEU A 63 -3.17 -3.28 1.15
C LEU A 63 -2.16 -3.62 0.06
N TRP A 64 -0.87 -3.40 0.33
CA TRP A 64 0.21 -3.76 -0.58
C TRP A 64 0.31 -5.27 -0.78
N HIS A 65 0.15 -6.07 0.28
CA HIS A 65 0.12 -7.52 0.14
C HIS A 65 -1.09 -7.99 -0.68
N ILE A 66 -2.29 -7.48 -0.39
CA ILE A 66 -3.52 -7.85 -1.09
C ILE A 66 -3.46 -7.45 -2.57
N SER A 67 -2.87 -6.29 -2.90
CA SER A 67 -2.77 -5.82 -4.29
C SER A 67 -1.97 -6.76 -5.19
N GLY A 68 -1.01 -7.51 -4.64
CA GLY A 68 -0.21 -8.51 -5.35
C GLY A 68 -0.83 -9.92 -5.43
N THR A 69 -2.01 -10.14 -4.88
CA THR A 69 -2.66 -11.48 -4.89
C THR A 69 -3.24 -11.85 -6.26
N GLU A 70 -3.33 -13.16 -6.54
CA GLU A 70 -3.96 -13.66 -7.77
C GLU A 70 -5.41 -13.15 -7.94
N TYR A 71 -6.13 -12.94 -6.83
CA TYR A 71 -7.49 -12.40 -6.87
C TYR A 71 -7.55 -11.04 -7.57
N MET A 72 -6.59 -10.15 -7.29
CA MET A 72 -6.50 -8.82 -7.89
C MET A 72 -6.20 -8.89 -9.39
N ALA A 73 -5.39 -9.87 -9.82
CA ALA A 73 -5.13 -10.11 -11.24
C ALA A 73 -6.40 -10.53 -12.00
N THR A 74 -7.39 -11.10 -11.32
CA THR A 74 -8.67 -11.50 -11.95
C THR A 74 -9.72 -10.39 -12.02
N LEU A 75 -9.43 -9.17 -11.54
CA LEU A 75 -10.40 -8.06 -11.56
C LEU A 75 -10.67 -7.52 -12.97
N ILE A 76 -9.68 -7.65 -13.86
CA ILE A 76 -9.75 -7.25 -15.26
C ILE A 76 -9.44 -8.50 -16.08
N ILE A 77 -10.38 -8.95 -16.92
CA ILE A 77 -10.14 -10.04 -17.88
C ILE A 77 -10.36 -9.45 -19.26
N GLY A 78 -9.28 -9.42 -20.06
CA GLY A 78 -9.28 -8.68 -21.33
C GLY A 78 -9.43 -7.18 -21.07
N ASP A 79 -10.42 -6.57 -21.71
CA ASP A 79 -10.79 -5.15 -21.53
C ASP A 79 -12.04 -4.96 -20.65
N GLU A 80 -12.54 -6.03 -20.01
CA GLU A 80 -13.76 -5.98 -19.21
C GLU A 80 -13.46 -5.98 -17.70
N ILE A 81 -14.06 -5.02 -17.00
CA ILE A 81 -14.06 -4.94 -15.55
C ILE A 81 -15.09 -5.93 -15.01
N GLN A 82 -14.65 -6.90 -14.22
CA GLN A 82 -15.56 -7.81 -13.52
C GLN A 82 -16.14 -7.13 -12.28
N LEU A 83 -17.27 -6.43 -12.46
CA LEU A 83 -17.99 -5.73 -11.40
C LEU A 83 -18.26 -6.62 -10.18
N GLY A 84 -18.59 -7.90 -10.39
CA GLY A 84 -18.84 -8.84 -9.29
C GLY A 84 -17.64 -9.08 -8.37
N LYS A 85 -16.41 -8.93 -8.88
CA LYS A 85 -15.17 -9.09 -8.10
C LYS A 85 -14.60 -7.77 -7.61
N VAL A 86 -14.81 -6.70 -8.37
CA VAL A 86 -14.38 -5.34 -8.01
C VAL A 86 -15.22 -4.78 -6.86
N LEU A 87 -16.52 -5.05 -6.84
CA LEU A 87 -17.42 -4.47 -5.85
C LEU A 87 -17.04 -4.83 -4.39
N PRO A 88 -16.72 -6.09 -4.04
CA PRO A 88 -16.18 -6.43 -2.73
C PRO A 88 -14.89 -5.69 -2.37
N VAL A 89 -13.98 -5.49 -3.34
CA VAL A 89 -12.70 -4.78 -3.13
C VAL A 89 -12.95 -3.31 -2.84
N VAL A 90 -13.79 -2.65 -3.64
CA VAL A 90 -14.14 -1.25 -3.45
C VAL A 90 -14.88 -1.05 -2.13
N PHE A 91 -15.80 -1.95 -1.77
CA PHE A 91 -16.48 -1.90 -0.49
C PHE A 91 -15.51 -2.08 0.69
N GLY A 92 -14.60 -3.07 0.62
CA GLY A 92 -13.56 -3.27 1.62
C GLY A 92 -12.67 -2.04 1.78
N ALA A 93 -12.24 -1.45 0.67
CA ALA A 93 -11.44 -0.21 0.66
C ALA A 93 -12.22 0.95 1.29
N ALA A 94 -13.51 1.10 1.00
CA ALA A 94 -14.36 2.14 1.58
C ALA A 94 -14.54 1.96 3.10
N CYS A 95 -14.78 0.73 3.57
CA CYS A 95 -14.85 0.42 5.02
C CYS A 95 -13.54 0.76 5.72
N LEU A 96 -12.41 0.37 5.13
CA LEU A 96 -11.07 0.61 5.67
C LEU A 96 -10.73 2.11 5.70
N LEU A 97 -11.12 2.86 4.67
CA LEU A 97 -11.09 4.32 4.68
C LEU A 97 -11.93 4.91 5.81
N GLY A 98 -13.15 4.40 6.03
CA GLY A 98 -14.01 4.80 7.14
C GLY A 98 -13.34 4.59 8.51
N VAL A 99 -12.63 3.47 8.69
CA VAL A 99 -11.85 3.19 9.90
C VAL A 99 -10.72 4.21 10.08
N VAL A 100 -9.96 4.50 9.01
CA VAL A 100 -8.88 5.51 9.04
C VAL A 100 -9.44 6.88 9.39
N ILE A 101 -10.51 7.31 8.73
CA ILE A 101 -11.17 8.59 9.01
C ILE A 101 -11.63 8.65 10.47
N TYR A 102 -12.25 7.59 11.00
CA TYR A 102 -12.67 7.53 12.40
C TYR A 102 -11.49 7.66 13.37
N MET A 103 -10.36 7.00 13.09
CA MET A 103 -9.17 7.09 13.95
C MET A 103 -8.57 8.50 14.00
N TYR A 104 -8.60 9.26 12.90
CA TYR A 104 -8.03 10.60 12.82
C TYR A 104 -9.00 11.72 13.22
N PHE A 105 -10.29 11.58 12.90
CA PHE A 105 -11.28 12.64 13.06
C PHE A 105 -12.44 12.28 14.00
N GLY A 106 -12.75 10.99 14.15
CA GLY A 106 -13.87 10.52 14.97
C GLY A 106 -13.56 10.45 16.47
N ARG A 107 -12.28 10.38 16.82
CA ARG A 107 -11.81 10.50 18.19
C ARG A 107 -11.26 11.91 18.37
N SER A 108 -12.14 12.86 18.68
CA SER A 108 -11.68 14.13 19.25
C SER A 108 -10.99 13.81 20.58
N ASP A 109 -9.81 14.36 20.80
CA ASP A 109 -9.34 14.55 22.18
C ASP A 109 -10.37 15.36 22.99
#